data_AF-A0A3B9HB40-F1
#
_entry.id   AF-A0A3B9HB40-F1
#
_cell.length_a   1.000
_cell.length_b   1.000
_cell.length_c   1.000
_cell.angle_alpha   90.00
_cell.angle_beta   90.00
_cell.angle_gamma   90.00
#
_symmetry.space_group_name_H-M   'P 1'
#
loop_
_entity.id
_entity.type
_entity.pdbx_description
1 polymer ?
#
loop_
_entity_poly.entity_id
_entity_poly.type
_entity_poly.pdbx_seq_one_letter_code
_entity_poly.pdbx_strand_id
1 'polypeptide(L)'
;MKASTELFDLVQSLTKSEKRFFKLTSSLQSGEKNYLKIFDHIEKQKVYDEDLLKHEFRNETFVKHFPSEKNHLYKLILKSLRSFHSDKTISSILKQEVKNIEILYRKALFAECNKFVTRAKKQAIMHEKFYYWFELLGWEKLLLEEAYEAGKFDRNLDELIIEEQEVINKLRNLAEYQMLYSRINYLY
;
A
#
# COMPACT_ATOMS: atom_id res chain seq x y z
N MET A 1 -11.32 27.47 15.22
CA MET A 1 -11.20 26.30 14.33
C MET A 1 -11.40 25.06 15.17
N LYS A 2 -12.35 24.19 14.82
CA LYS A 2 -12.60 22.93 15.53
C LYS A 2 -11.28 22.15 15.57
N ALA A 3 -10.79 21.82 16.76
CA ALA A 3 -9.59 21.01 16.90
C ALA A 3 -9.78 19.72 16.08
N SER A 4 -8.93 19.49 15.07
CA SER A 4 -9.04 18.28 14.24
C SER A 4 -8.92 17.05 15.14
N THR A 5 -10.00 16.27 15.22
CA THR A 5 -10.09 14.99 15.93
C THR A 5 -9.51 13.84 15.10
N GLU A 6 -9.13 14.09 13.85
CA GLU A 6 -8.70 13.06 12.89
C GLU A 6 -7.55 12.19 13.44
N LEU A 7 -6.61 12.80 14.17
CA LEU A 7 -5.53 12.07 14.82
C LEU A 7 -6.03 11.21 15.98
N PHE A 8 -6.94 11.73 16.80
CA PHE A 8 -7.55 10.97 17.89
C PHE A 8 -8.35 9.79 17.36
N ASP A 9 -9.21 10.04 16.37
CA ASP A 9 -10.03 9.02 15.72
C ASP A 9 -9.15 7.93 15.10
N LEU A 10 -8.08 8.30 14.41
CA LEU A 10 -7.09 7.35 13.89
C LEU A 10 -6.45 6.54 15.02
N VAL A 11 -5.90 7.18 16.06
CA VAL A 11 -5.23 6.47 17.18
C VAL A 11 -6.18 5.49 17.87
N GLN A 12 -7.46 5.85 18.02
CA GLN A 12 -8.48 4.99 18.64
C GLN A 12 -8.94 3.86 17.72
N SER A 13 -8.87 4.02 16.38
CA SER A 13 -9.23 2.96 15.43
C SER A 13 -8.17 1.85 15.32
N LEU A 14 -6.94 2.07 15.80
CA LEU A 14 -5.87 1.06 15.74
C LEU A 14 -6.18 -0.15 16.66
N THR A 15 -5.97 -1.35 16.13
CA THR A 15 -5.95 -2.59 16.90
C THR A 15 -4.72 -2.66 17.83
N LYS A 16 -4.77 -3.49 18.87
CA LYS A 16 -3.64 -3.70 19.80
C LYS A 16 -2.33 -4.06 19.08
N SER A 17 -2.41 -4.90 18.05
CA SER A 17 -1.26 -5.32 17.25
C SER A 17 -0.67 -4.18 16.42
N GLU A 18 -1.51 -3.33 15.82
CA GLU A 18 -1.07 -2.13 15.08
C GLU A 18 -0.39 -1.13 16.00
N LYS A 19 -0.96 -0.87 17.20
CA LYS A 19 -0.34 0.03 18.18
C LYS A 19 1.03 -0.48 18.62
N ARG A 20 1.13 -1.80 18.91
CA ARG A 20 2.41 -2.42 19.28
C ARG A 20 3.44 -2.30 18.16
N PHE A 21 3.05 -2.57 16.91
CA PHE A 21 3.93 -2.44 15.76
C PHE A 21 4.40 -0.99 15.54
N PHE A 22 3.49 -0.01 15.67
CA PHE A 22 3.83 1.40 15.58
C PHE A 22 4.86 1.82 16.63
N LYS A 23 4.63 1.45 17.91
CA LYS A 23 5.56 1.77 19.00
C LYS A 23 6.93 1.11 18.80
N LEU A 24 6.96 -0.15 18.38
CA LEU A 24 8.20 -0.89 18.13
C LEU A 24 9.00 -0.30 16.96
N THR A 25 8.34 -0.03 15.83
CA THR A 25 9.03 0.53 14.64
C THR A 25 9.49 1.97 14.88
N SER A 26 8.73 2.75 15.64
CA SER A 26 9.08 4.11 16.02
C SER A 26 10.19 4.17 17.06
N SER A 27 10.28 3.20 17.97
CA SER A 27 11.34 3.17 18.99
C SER A 27 12.72 2.85 18.40
N LEU A 28 12.77 2.19 17.25
CA LEU A 28 14.00 1.90 16.51
C LEU A 28 14.52 3.10 15.71
N GLN A 29 13.72 4.14 15.50
CA GLN A 29 14.16 5.36 14.80
C GLN A 29 15.02 6.24 15.71
N SER A 30 16.05 6.85 15.12
CA SER A 30 16.93 7.82 15.79
C SER A 30 16.26 9.19 15.86
N GLY A 31 16.59 9.97 16.89
CA GLY A 31 16.09 11.34 17.09
C GLY A 31 15.09 11.49 18.24
N GLU A 32 14.54 12.69 18.36
CA GLU A 32 13.61 13.07 19.42
C GLU A 32 12.23 12.44 19.18
N LYS A 33 11.66 11.78 20.19
CA LYS A 33 10.46 10.93 20.07
C LYS A 33 9.22 11.57 20.67
N ASN A 34 9.06 12.88 20.48
CA ASN A 34 7.93 13.65 21.02
C ASN A 34 6.58 13.11 20.55
N TYR A 35 6.51 12.68 19.29
CA TYR A 35 5.34 12.02 18.71
C TYR A 35 4.92 10.72 19.44
N LEU A 36 5.85 9.96 20.05
CA LEU A 36 5.49 8.79 20.86
C LEU A 36 4.81 9.19 22.17
N LYS A 37 5.30 10.24 22.83
CA LYS A 37 4.66 10.78 24.04
C LYS A 37 3.24 11.24 23.75
N ILE A 38 3.06 11.96 22.64
CA ILE A 38 1.73 12.41 22.17
C ILE A 38 0.83 11.20 21.88
N PHE A 39 1.34 10.18 21.18
CA PHE A 39 0.59 8.95 20.88
C PHE A 39 0.11 8.26 22.16
N ASP A 40 1.00 8.04 23.13
CA ASP A 40 0.69 7.34 24.39
C ASP A 40 -0.38 8.09 25.20
N HIS A 41 -0.38 9.41 25.13
CA HIS A 41 -1.36 10.23 25.85
C HIS A 41 -2.72 10.23 25.14
N ILE A 42 -2.75 10.39 23.81
CA ILE A 42 -3.98 10.30 23.00
C ILE A 42 -4.62 8.91 23.11
N GLU A 43 -3.82 7.84 23.14
CA GLU A 43 -4.29 6.46 23.28
C GLU A 43 -5.12 6.25 24.56
N LYS A 44 -4.75 6.92 25.65
CA LYS A 44 -5.41 6.79 26.97
C LYS A 44 -6.69 7.61 27.09
N GLN A 45 -6.88 8.61 26.24
CA GLN A 45 -8.06 9.47 26.28
C GLN A 45 -9.30 8.72 25.75
N LYS A 46 -10.42 8.82 26.47
CA LYS A 46 -11.73 8.32 26.00
C LYS A 46 -12.47 9.33 25.13
N VAL A 47 -12.27 10.61 25.40
CA VAL A 47 -12.82 11.75 24.66
C VAL A 47 -11.65 12.68 24.37
N TYR A 48 -11.58 13.20 23.15
CA TYR A 48 -10.49 14.06 22.74
C TYR A 48 -10.50 15.39 23.50
N ASP A 49 -9.40 15.70 24.17
CA ASP A 49 -9.20 16.98 24.85
C ASP A 49 -7.80 17.52 24.54
N GLU A 50 -7.76 18.57 23.71
CA GLU A 50 -6.52 19.20 23.26
C GLU A 50 -5.88 20.08 24.34
N ASP A 51 -6.68 20.68 25.22
CA ASP A 51 -6.20 21.58 26.26
C ASP A 51 -5.52 20.78 27.38
N LEU A 52 -6.05 19.60 27.72
CA LEU A 52 -5.36 18.65 28.61
C LEU A 52 -3.99 18.23 28.05
N LEU A 53 -3.90 17.97 26.74
CA LEU A 53 -2.62 17.62 26.10
C LEU A 53 -1.61 18.77 26.19
N LYS A 54 -2.04 20.01 25.92
CA LYS A 54 -1.16 21.19 26.03
C LYS A 54 -0.72 21.45 27.47
N HIS A 55 -1.61 21.23 28.44
CA HIS A 55 -1.30 21.39 29.85
C HIS A 55 -0.31 20.34 30.36
N GLU A 56 -0.46 19.09 29.93
CA GLU A 56 0.45 17.98 30.25
C GLU A 56 1.87 18.26 29.72
N PHE A 57 1.97 18.68 28.46
CA PHE A 57 3.25 18.90 27.80
C PHE A 57 3.78 20.33 27.96
N ARG A 58 3.22 21.17 28.83
CA ARG A 58 3.54 22.62 28.93
C ARG A 58 5.03 22.96 29.07
N ASN A 59 5.84 22.05 29.61
CA ASN A 59 7.28 22.21 29.81
C ASN A 59 8.12 21.71 28.63
N GLU A 60 7.50 21.09 27.63
CA GLU A 60 8.16 20.53 26.45
C GLU A 60 8.23 21.59 25.34
N THR A 61 9.40 21.71 24.71
CA THR A 61 9.65 22.71 23.65
C THR A 61 8.74 22.52 22.45
N PHE A 62 8.34 21.28 22.15
CA PHE A 62 7.50 20.93 21.01
C PHE A 62 6.06 21.42 21.13
N VAL A 63 5.57 21.79 22.32
CA VAL A 63 4.19 22.32 22.49
C VAL A 63 3.98 23.62 21.73
N LYS A 64 5.04 24.42 21.54
CA LYS A 64 4.99 25.62 20.68
C LYS A 64 4.66 25.29 19.22
N HIS A 65 4.95 24.06 18.80
CA HIS A 65 4.70 23.53 17.46
C HIS A 65 3.74 22.33 17.47
N PHE A 66 2.86 22.26 18.48
CA PHE A 66 1.96 21.12 18.69
C PHE A 66 1.12 20.71 17.45
N PRO A 67 0.57 21.64 16.65
CA PRO A 67 -0.12 21.27 15.41
C PRO A 67 0.78 20.55 14.40
N SER A 68 2.05 20.95 14.30
CA SER A 68 3.03 20.32 13.40
C SER A 68 3.37 18.92 13.89
N GLU A 69 3.60 18.75 15.20
CA GLU A 69 3.86 17.44 15.81
C GLU A 69 2.69 16.47 15.64
N LYS A 70 1.44 16.94 15.81
CA LYS A 70 0.23 16.15 15.53
C LYS A 70 0.20 15.67 14.07
N ASN A 71 0.47 16.57 13.13
CA ASN A 71 0.50 16.24 11.70
C ASN A 71 1.64 15.27 11.35
N HIS A 72 2.80 15.43 11.99
CA HIS A 72 3.92 14.52 11.85
C HIS A 72 3.56 13.11 12.37
N LEU A 73 3.01 13.03 13.58
CA LEU A 73 2.52 11.78 14.17
C LEU A 73 1.50 11.09 13.27
N TYR A 74 0.52 11.83 12.75
CA TYR A 74 -0.49 11.28 11.83
C TYR A 74 0.17 10.61 10.61
N LYS A 75 1.11 11.30 9.96
CA LYS A 75 1.86 10.74 8.81
C LYS A 75 2.68 9.51 9.18
N LEU A 76 3.30 9.50 10.37
CA LEU A 76 4.07 8.36 10.86
C LEU A 76 3.19 7.14 11.15
N ILE A 77 2.02 7.33 11.77
CA ILE A 77 1.05 6.25 12.00
C ILE A 77 0.64 5.64 10.66
N LEU A 78 0.23 6.46 9.69
CA LEU A 78 -0.13 5.96 8.36
C LEU A 78 1.03 5.24 7.66
N LYS A 79 2.27 5.72 7.80
CA LYS A 79 3.46 5.04 7.27
C LYS A 79 3.66 3.67 7.92
N SER A 80 3.51 3.59 9.23
CA SER A 80 3.64 2.34 9.99
C SER A 80 2.54 1.35 9.62
N LEU A 81 1.27 1.80 9.52
CA LEU A 81 0.16 0.96 9.09
C LEU A 81 0.37 0.39 7.68
N ARG A 82 0.86 1.21 6.74
CA ARG A 82 1.21 0.70 5.39
C ARG A 82 2.26 -0.40 5.45
N SER A 83 3.26 -0.27 6.32
CA SER A 83 4.27 -1.32 6.52
C SER A 83 3.70 -2.54 7.25
N PHE A 84 2.79 -2.35 8.21
CA PHE A 84 2.18 -3.46 8.96
C PHE A 84 1.28 -4.33 8.07
N HIS A 85 0.61 -3.70 7.10
CA HIS A 85 -0.31 -4.38 6.17
C HIS A 85 0.32 -4.70 4.82
N SER A 86 1.61 -4.39 4.62
CA SER A 86 2.27 -4.46 3.32
C SER A 86 2.26 -5.86 2.70
N ASP A 87 2.18 -6.89 3.53
CA ASP A 87 2.26 -8.29 3.07
C ASP A 87 0.96 -9.05 3.40
N LYS A 88 -0.09 -8.36 3.86
CA LYS A 88 -1.32 -9.00 4.32
C LYS A 88 -2.35 -9.27 3.24
N THR A 89 -2.26 -8.55 2.12
CA THR A 89 -3.19 -8.72 1.01
C THR A 89 -2.42 -9.08 -0.24
N ILE A 90 -2.99 -9.96 -1.05
CA ILE A 90 -2.41 -10.34 -2.34
C ILE A 90 -2.17 -9.11 -3.22
N SER A 91 -3.07 -8.12 -3.20
CA SER A 91 -2.88 -6.87 -3.95
C SER A 91 -1.65 -6.08 -3.48
N SER A 92 -1.35 -6.08 -2.18
CA SER A 92 -0.15 -5.41 -1.67
C SER A 92 1.14 -6.15 -2.05
N ILE A 93 1.12 -7.48 -1.98
CA ILE A 93 2.23 -8.32 -2.44
C ILE A 93 2.48 -8.10 -3.95
N LEU A 94 1.44 -8.20 -4.79
CA LEU A 94 1.55 -7.98 -6.24
C LEU A 94 2.08 -6.57 -6.56
N LYS A 95 1.64 -5.55 -5.82
CA LYS A 95 2.13 -4.18 -6.01
C LYS A 95 3.61 -4.03 -5.66
N GLN A 96 4.11 -4.75 -4.65
CA GLN A 96 5.55 -4.79 -4.35
C GLN A 96 6.32 -5.53 -5.44
N GLU A 97 5.80 -6.67 -5.91
CA GLU A 97 6.42 -7.45 -6.97
C GLU A 97 6.57 -6.64 -8.26
N VAL A 98 5.55 -5.88 -8.67
CA VAL A 98 5.63 -4.96 -9.82
C VAL A 98 6.73 -3.92 -9.65
N LYS A 99 6.90 -3.35 -8.45
CA LYS A 99 8.00 -2.41 -8.19
C LYS A 99 9.37 -3.09 -8.30
N ASN A 100 9.50 -4.33 -7.83
CA ASN A 100 10.73 -5.09 -7.94
C ASN A 100 11.04 -5.37 -9.42
N ILE A 101 10.04 -5.75 -10.22
CA ILE A 101 10.12 -5.94 -11.67
C ILE A 101 10.64 -4.66 -12.34
N GLU A 102 10.06 -3.50 -12.05
CA GLU A 102 10.52 -2.22 -12.60
C GLU A 102 11.99 -1.91 -12.26
N ILE A 103 12.39 -2.13 -11.00
CA ILE A 103 13.77 -1.92 -10.54
C ILE A 103 14.75 -2.85 -11.28
N LEU A 104 14.40 -4.13 -11.42
CA LEU A 104 15.23 -5.13 -12.09
C LEU A 104 15.35 -4.84 -13.59
N TYR A 105 14.25 -4.47 -14.23
CA TYR A 105 14.22 -4.08 -15.64
C TYR A 105 15.11 -2.86 -15.90
N ARG A 106 15.00 -1.79 -15.09
CA ARG A 106 15.88 -0.60 -15.18
C ARG A 106 17.37 -0.92 -14.97
N LYS A 107 17.68 -2.04 -14.32
CA LYS A 107 19.06 -2.52 -14.11
C LYS A 107 19.52 -3.52 -15.19
N ALA A 108 18.74 -3.72 -16.25
CA ALA A 108 18.96 -4.73 -17.30
C ALA A 108 19.08 -6.17 -16.76
N LEU A 109 18.51 -6.46 -15.58
CA LEU A 109 18.50 -7.80 -14.98
C LEU A 109 17.28 -8.60 -15.48
N PHE A 110 17.18 -8.78 -16.80
CA PHE A 110 15.98 -9.30 -17.47
C PHE A 110 15.63 -10.75 -17.08
N ALA A 111 16.64 -11.60 -16.85
CA ALA A 111 16.41 -12.98 -16.42
C ALA A 111 15.74 -13.06 -15.03
N GLU A 112 16.16 -12.19 -14.10
CA GLU A 112 15.52 -12.09 -12.79
C GLU A 112 14.13 -11.44 -12.90
N CYS A 113 13.99 -10.39 -13.71
CA CYS A 113 12.72 -9.76 -13.99
C CYS A 113 11.66 -10.79 -14.44
N ASN A 114 12.02 -11.66 -15.38
CA ASN A 114 11.15 -12.70 -15.91
C ASN A 114 10.68 -13.72 -14.84
N LYS A 115 11.54 -14.07 -13.87
CA LYS A 115 11.16 -14.94 -12.74
C LYS A 115 10.10 -14.27 -11.85
N PHE A 116 10.30 -12.97 -11.56
CA PHE A 116 9.35 -12.20 -10.76
C PHE A 116 8.01 -12.03 -11.49
N VAL A 117 8.02 -11.68 -12.79
CA VAL A 117 6.79 -11.56 -13.59
C VAL A 117 6.01 -12.87 -13.60
N THR A 118 6.68 -14.00 -13.89
CA THR A 118 6.04 -15.32 -13.93
C THR A 118 5.38 -15.68 -12.59
N ARG A 119 6.08 -15.44 -11.48
CA ARG A 119 5.56 -15.74 -10.13
C ARG A 119 4.38 -14.83 -9.77
N ALA A 120 4.52 -13.52 -9.99
CA ALA A 120 3.49 -12.54 -9.71
C ALA A 120 2.23 -12.80 -10.57
N LYS A 121 2.39 -13.19 -11.83
CA LYS A 121 1.28 -13.48 -12.75
C LYS A 121 0.46 -14.67 -12.26
N LYS A 122 1.13 -15.75 -11.84
CA LYS A 122 0.47 -16.91 -11.21
C LYS A 122 -0.34 -16.52 -9.97
N GLN A 123 0.19 -15.65 -9.12
CA GLN A 123 -0.52 -15.13 -7.94
C GLN A 123 -1.73 -14.26 -8.35
N ALA A 124 -1.57 -13.42 -9.36
CA ALA A 124 -2.65 -12.58 -9.87
C ALA A 124 -3.81 -13.41 -10.45
N ILE A 125 -3.49 -14.45 -11.22
CA ILE A 125 -4.49 -15.38 -11.79
C ILE A 125 -5.20 -16.15 -10.66
N MET A 126 -4.44 -16.77 -9.75
CA MET A 126 -4.97 -17.58 -8.64
C MET A 126 -5.95 -16.81 -7.75
N HIS A 127 -5.72 -15.50 -7.58
CA HIS A 127 -6.53 -14.64 -6.71
C HIS A 127 -7.44 -13.66 -7.48
N GLU A 128 -7.68 -13.92 -8.78
CA GLU A 128 -8.57 -13.13 -9.64
C GLU A 128 -8.26 -11.62 -9.64
N LYS A 129 -6.97 -11.28 -9.54
CA LYS A 129 -6.47 -9.90 -9.59
C LYS A 129 -6.23 -9.47 -11.03
N PHE A 130 -7.31 -9.39 -11.81
CA PHE A 130 -7.25 -9.19 -13.26
C PHE A 130 -6.49 -7.92 -13.72
N TYR A 131 -6.60 -6.81 -12.98
CA TYR A 131 -5.83 -5.59 -13.29
C TYR A 131 -4.31 -5.82 -13.19
N TYR A 132 -3.86 -6.55 -12.15
CA TYR A 132 -2.45 -6.89 -11.98
C TYR A 132 -1.99 -7.92 -13.00
N TRP A 133 -2.85 -8.89 -13.35
CA TRP A 133 -2.56 -9.83 -14.41
C TRP A 133 -2.33 -9.10 -15.74
N PHE A 134 -3.21 -8.19 -16.12
CA PHE A 134 -3.04 -7.36 -17.32
C PHE A 134 -1.75 -6.52 -17.29
N GLU A 135 -1.44 -5.88 -16.17
CA GLU A 135 -0.18 -5.14 -16.00
C GLU A 135 1.07 -6.04 -16.16
N LEU A 136 1.04 -7.24 -15.58
CA LEU A 136 2.14 -8.20 -15.66
C LEU A 136 2.33 -8.78 -17.06
N LEU A 137 1.26 -8.92 -17.85
CA LEU A 137 1.35 -9.25 -19.28
C LEU A 137 2.10 -8.15 -20.06
N GLY A 138 1.87 -6.88 -19.73
CA GLY A 138 2.64 -5.77 -20.32
C GLY A 138 4.15 -5.90 -20.06
N TRP A 139 4.54 -6.26 -18.83
CA TRP A 139 5.93 -6.54 -18.50
C TRP A 139 6.50 -7.76 -19.24
N GLU A 140 5.71 -8.81 -19.43
CA GLU A 140 6.13 -9.99 -20.19
C GLU A 140 6.38 -9.69 -21.67
N LYS A 141 5.56 -8.81 -22.28
CA LYS A 141 5.75 -8.33 -23.64
C LYS A 141 7.01 -7.48 -23.78
N LEU A 142 7.26 -6.55 -22.84
CA LEU A 142 8.50 -5.77 -22.82
C LEU A 142 9.74 -6.67 -22.72
N LEU A 143 9.71 -7.69 -21.85
CA LEU A 143 10.82 -8.64 -21.73
C LEU A 143 10.99 -9.52 -22.98
N LEU A 144 9.91 -9.76 -23.73
CA LEU A 144 9.96 -10.47 -25.00
C LEU A 144 10.65 -9.63 -26.09
N GLU A 145 10.35 -8.34 -26.17
CA GLU A 145 11.01 -7.39 -27.08
C GLU A 145 12.54 -7.34 -26.81
N GLU A 146 12.94 -7.20 -25.55
CA GLU A 146 14.37 -7.25 -25.14
C GLU A 146 15.05 -8.57 -25.51
N ALA A 147 14.34 -9.70 -25.38
CA ALA A 147 14.86 -11.01 -25.74
C ALA A 147 15.09 -11.12 -27.26
N TYR A 148 14.16 -10.60 -28.07
CA TYR A 148 14.30 -10.55 -29.52
C TYR A 148 15.48 -9.66 -29.96
N GLU A 149 15.65 -8.49 -29.36
CA GLU A 149 16.81 -7.62 -29.62
C GLU A 149 18.15 -8.31 -29.29
N ALA A 150 18.16 -9.15 -28.26
CA ALA A 150 19.29 -9.98 -27.88
C ALA A 150 19.46 -11.26 -28.72
N GLY A 151 18.64 -11.47 -29.75
CA GLY A 151 18.70 -12.62 -30.65
C GLY A 151 18.12 -13.93 -30.10
N LYS A 152 17.26 -13.86 -29.06
CA LYS A 152 16.55 -15.02 -28.50
C LYS A 152 15.11 -15.03 -28.98
N PHE A 153 14.69 -16.14 -29.60
CA PHE A 153 13.38 -16.25 -30.26
C PHE A 153 12.48 -17.33 -29.60
N ASP A 154 12.75 -17.68 -28.34
CA ASP A 154 12.18 -18.87 -27.69
C ASP A 154 10.70 -18.73 -27.26
N ARG A 155 10.09 -17.56 -27.41
CA ARG A 155 8.73 -17.26 -26.91
C ARG A 155 7.81 -16.81 -28.03
N ASN A 156 6.57 -17.28 -27.99
CA ASN A 156 5.55 -16.98 -28.98
C ASN A 156 4.70 -15.77 -28.54
N LEU A 157 4.71 -14.70 -29.33
CA LEU A 157 3.89 -13.51 -29.10
C LEU A 157 2.39 -13.82 -29.16
N ASP A 158 1.96 -14.77 -29.99
CA ASP A 158 0.56 -15.12 -30.17
C ASP A 158 -0.08 -15.64 -28.87
N GLU A 159 0.69 -16.38 -28.07
CA GLU A 159 0.23 -16.88 -26.77
C GLU A 159 -0.07 -15.72 -25.81
N LEU A 160 0.77 -14.68 -25.80
CA LEU A 160 0.56 -13.50 -24.96
C LEU A 160 -0.65 -12.68 -25.44
N ILE A 161 -0.92 -12.63 -26.75
CA ILE A 161 -2.09 -11.94 -27.30
C ILE A 161 -3.38 -12.67 -26.88
N ILE A 162 -3.39 -14.01 -26.95
CA ILE A 162 -4.54 -14.82 -26.51
C ILE A 162 -4.79 -14.62 -25.01
N GLU A 163 -3.73 -14.66 -24.19
CA GLU A 163 -3.84 -14.45 -22.73
C GLU A 163 -4.33 -13.02 -22.39
N GLU A 164 -3.87 -12.01 -23.13
CA GLU A 164 -4.34 -10.64 -22.98
C GLU A 164 -5.83 -10.49 -23.30
N GLN A 165 -6.29 -11.13 -24.38
CA GLN A 165 -7.71 -11.10 -24.74
C GLN A 165 -8.57 -11.79 -23.66
N GLU A 166 -8.06 -12.85 -23.03
CA GLU A 166 -8.72 -13.52 -21.90
C GLU A 166 -8.89 -12.56 -20.72
N VAL A 167 -7.82 -11.90 -20.27
CA VAL A 167 -7.90 -11.02 -19.11
C VAL A 167 -8.78 -9.80 -19.36
N ILE A 168 -8.78 -9.25 -20.58
CA ILE A 168 -9.67 -8.15 -20.98
C ILE A 168 -11.14 -8.58 -20.87
N ASN A 169 -11.48 -9.79 -21.32
CA ASN A 169 -12.85 -10.30 -21.21
C ASN A 169 -13.28 -10.47 -19.74
N LYS A 170 -12.38 -10.95 -18.87
CA LYS A 170 -12.65 -11.04 -17.42
C LYS A 170 -12.83 -9.67 -16.79
N LEU A 171 -12.02 -8.67 -17.17
CA LEU A 171 -12.16 -7.29 -16.72
C LEU A 171 -13.49 -6.68 -17.15
N ARG A 172 -13.94 -6.92 -18.39
CA ARG A 172 -15.24 -6.45 -18.88
C ARG A 172 -16.38 -7.03 -18.05
N ASN A 173 -16.35 -8.34 -17.79
CA ASN A 173 -17.36 -9.01 -16.97
C ASN A 173 -17.39 -8.43 -15.54
N LEU A 174 -16.21 -8.22 -14.93
CA LEU A 174 -16.11 -7.59 -13.60
C LEU A 174 -16.75 -6.20 -13.57
N ALA A 175 -16.51 -5.38 -14.59
CA ALA A 175 -17.11 -4.05 -14.70
C ALA A 175 -18.65 -4.11 -14.85
N GLU A 176 -19.15 -5.07 -15.62
CA GLU A 176 -20.60 -5.29 -15.78
C GLU A 176 -21.27 -5.65 -14.44
N TYR A 177 -20.67 -6.55 -13.65
CA TYR A 177 -21.15 -6.88 -12.31
C TYR A 177 -21.17 -5.66 -11.38
N GLN A 178 -20.12 -4.85 -11.38
CA GLN A 178 -20.04 -3.64 -10.56
C GLN A 178 -21.11 -2.62 -10.95
N MET A 179 -21.37 -2.46 -12.25
CA MET A 179 -22.42 -1.59 -12.76
C MET A 179 -23.80 -2.08 -12.30
N LEU A 180 -24.09 -3.37 -12.44
CA LEU A 180 -25.36 -3.95 -11.99
C LEU A 180 -25.56 -3.78 -10.48
N TYR A 181 -24.54 -4.11 -9.68
CA TYR A 181 -24.57 -3.93 -8.22
C TYR A 181 -24.83 -2.47 -7.83
N SER A 182 -24.14 -1.53 -8.47
CA SER A 182 -24.33 -0.09 -8.21
C SER A 182 -25.73 0.38 -8.57
N ARG A 183 -26.30 -0.10 -9.69
CA ARG A 183 -27.68 0.23 -10.09
C ARG A 183 -28.71 -0.30 -9.11
N ILE A 184 -28.51 -1.52 -8.60
CA ILE A 184 -29.39 -2.09 -7.56
C ILE A 184 -29.32 -1.24 -6.29
N ASN A 185 -28.11 -0.94 -5.79
CA ASN A 185 -27.95 -0.15 -4.57
C ASN A 185 -28.40 1.31 -4.69
N TYR A 186 -28.47 1.87 -5.89
CA TYR A 186 -28.97 3.23 -6.11
C TYR A 186 -30.51 3.28 -6.18
N LEU A 187 -31.15 2.16 -6.52
CA LEU A 187 -32.61 2.06 -6.61
C LEU A 187 -33.29 1.79 -5.26
N TYR A 188 -32.53 1.52 -4.21
CA TYR A 188 -32.97 1.35 -2.82
C TYR A 188 -32.34 2.42 -1.92
#